data_AF-A0A8S4N2X9-F1
#
_entry.id   AF-A0A8S4N2X9-F1
#
_cell.length_a   1.000
_cell.length_b   1.000
_cell.length_c   1.000
_cell.angle_alpha   90.00
_cell.angle_beta   90.00
_cell.angle_gamma   90.00
#
_symmetry.space_group_name_H-M   'P 1'
#
loop_
_entity.id
_entity.type
_entity.pdbx_description
1 polymer ?
#
loop_
_entity_poly.entity_id
_entity_poly.type
_entity_poly.pdbx_seq_one_letter_code
_entity_poly.pdbx_strand_id
1 'polypeptide(L)'
;MKVFCIIAILVVSVDGHGRLWWPSGRSTLFRWGYDNPVNYNDNELFCGGFGHQQNVNDGKCGVCGDPWDGPWPNEAGGTYANGIIVANYEVGSVFDVTVELTANHWGFFEYRLCVNNNVTKVITHDCLDQNLLTIAGTSDTRFYVPDDLKRNYTVSVQLPSGLSCSQCVLQWRYKTANSWGIDPDGTECVGCGPQEEFYGCSDISVGSNDPVATTGTTTTVDTTPTSWTTATTTTGTTTTAGATTTVAAGTTTSATGTCYATEEYAGPGMDQWCIDNCAIGNCPATHCICE
;
A
#
# COMPACT_ATOMS: atom_id res chain seq x y z
N MET A 1 -16.18 13.57 -56.00
CA MET A 1 -16.41 13.84 -54.56
C MET A 1 -15.25 13.21 -53.79
N LYS A 2 -14.43 14.01 -53.10
CA LYS A 2 -13.35 13.52 -52.25
C LYS A 2 -13.94 13.17 -50.88
N VAL A 3 -13.93 11.90 -50.50
CA VAL A 3 -14.34 11.44 -49.18
C VAL A 3 -13.21 11.75 -48.21
N PHE A 4 -13.45 12.66 -47.27
CA PHE A 4 -12.57 12.89 -46.14
C PHE A 4 -12.95 11.86 -45.05
N CYS A 5 -12.12 10.85 -44.84
CA CYS A 5 -12.19 10.02 -43.64
C CYS A 5 -11.63 10.84 -42.47
N ILE A 6 -12.52 11.30 -41.59
CA ILE A 6 -12.14 11.81 -40.28
C ILE A 6 -11.89 10.59 -39.41
N ILE A 7 -10.61 10.25 -39.20
CA ILE A 7 -10.22 9.30 -38.17
C ILE A 7 -10.39 10.05 -36.84
N ALA A 8 -11.46 9.74 -36.11
CA ALA A 8 -11.63 10.18 -34.74
C ALA A 8 -10.62 9.43 -33.88
N ILE A 9 -9.53 10.10 -33.51
CA ILE A 9 -8.60 9.61 -32.48
C ILE A 9 -9.34 9.73 -31.16
N LEU A 10 -9.91 8.62 -30.68
CA LEU A 10 -10.32 8.47 -29.30
C LEU A 10 -9.06 8.53 -28.44
N VAL A 11 -8.77 9.71 -27.88
CA VAL A 11 -7.81 9.83 -26.78
C VAL A 11 -8.47 9.17 -25.58
N VAL A 12 -8.25 7.87 -25.43
CA VAL A 12 -8.58 7.18 -24.19
C VAL A 12 -7.57 7.69 -23.18
N SER A 13 -7.98 8.60 -22.30
CA SER A 13 -7.21 8.94 -21.10
C SER A 13 -7.19 7.68 -20.24
N VAL A 14 -6.18 6.83 -20.43
CA VAL A 14 -5.94 5.71 -19.55
C VAL A 14 -5.30 6.29 -18.31
N ASP A 15 -6.12 6.52 -17.30
CA ASP A 15 -5.69 7.04 -16.01
C ASP A 15 -4.96 5.91 -15.28
N GLY A 16 -3.66 5.78 -15.57
CA GLY A 16 -2.85 4.73 -14.99
C GLY A 16 -2.39 5.14 -13.62
N HIS A 17 -2.54 4.21 -12.69
CA HIS A 17 -2.30 4.44 -11.28
C HIS A 17 -1.59 3.25 -10.68
N GLY A 18 -1.00 3.44 -9.50
CA GLY A 18 -0.36 2.34 -8.79
C GLY A 18 -0.21 2.62 -7.30
N ARG A 19 -0.17 1.55 -6.52
CA ARG A 19 0.01 1.62 -5.07
C ARG A 19 1.00 0.60 -4.57
N LEU A 20 1.70 0.96 -3.49
CA LEU A 20 2.45 0.01 -2.70
C LEU A 20 1.44 -0.90 -1.97
N TRP A 21 1.31 -2.14 -2.48
CA TRP A 21 0.33 -3.10 -1.99
C TRP A 21 0.82 -3.85 -0.76
N TRP A 22 2.06 -4.35 -0.80
CA TRP A 22 2.71 -5.03 0.32
C TRP A 22 4.22 -4.80 0.34
N PRO A 23 4.89 -4.56 1.48
CA PRO A 23 4.32 -4.13 2.76
C PRO A 23 3.39 -2.94 2.58
N SER A 24 2.20 -2.99 3.16
CA SER A 24 1.13 -2.06 2.79
C SER A 24 1.56 -0.60 2.93
N GLY A 25 1.36 0.18 1.86
CA GLY A 25 1.59 1.63 1.91
C GLY A 25 0.62 2.32 2.86
N ARG A 26 1.02 3.45 3.44
CA ARG A 26 0.24 4.26 4.40
C ARG A 26 -1.19 4.54 3.91
N SER A 27 -1.35 4.98 2.66
CA SER A 27 -2.68 5.19 2.07
C SER A 27 -3.44 3.89 1.78
N THR A 28 -2.76 2.75 1.64
CA THR A 28 -3.34 1.42 1.31
C THR A 28 -3.77 0.63 2.55
N LEU A 29 -3.34 1.03 3.75
CA LEU A 29 -3.55 0.31 5.02
C LEU A 29 -5.01 -0.14 5.26
N PHE A 30 -5.99 0.72 4.95
CA PHE A 30 -7.40 0.42 5.17
C PHE A 30 -7.90 -0.79 4.36
N ARG A 31 -7.29 -1.07 3.20
CA ARG A 31 -7.64 -2.23 2.36
C ARG A 31 -7.24 -3.55 3.01
N TRP A 32 -6.24 -3.50 3.89
CA TRP A 32 -5.78 -4.63 4.68
C TRP A 32 -6.45 -4.71 6.06
N GLY A 33 -7.44 -3.84 6.36
CA GLY A 33 -8.18 -3.86 7.63
C GLY A 33 -7.43 -3.24 8.81
N TYR A 34 -6.33 -2.52 8.59
CA TYR A 34 -5.72 -1.70 9.63
C TYR A 34 -6.64 -0.53 10.00
N ASP A 35 -6.63 -0.16 11.28
CA ASP A 35 -7.34 1.04 11.75
C ASP A 35 -6.57 2.30 11.31
N ASN A 36 -6.78 2.68 10.05
CA ASN A 36 -6.19 3.85 9.41
C ASN A 36 -7.25 4.54 8.55
N PRO A 37 -7.23 5.88 8.39
CA PRO A 37 -8.21 6.57 7.56
C PRO A 37 -8.26 6.02 6.12
N VAL A 38 -9.47 5.89 5.59
CA VAL A 38 -9.71 5.40 4.23
C VAL A 38 -9.24 6.44 3.22
N ASN A 39 -8.42 6.01 2.25
CA ASN A 39 -8.08 6.78 1.07
C ASN A 39 -8.52 6.00 -0.19
N TYR A 40 -9.62 6.39 -0.83
CA TYR A 40 -10.07 5.70 -2.05
C TYR A 40 -9.14 5.91 -3.26
N ASN A 41 -8.29 6.94 -3.19
CA ASN A 41 -7.31 7.35 -4.19
C ASN A 41 -5.89 6.94 -3.75
N ASP A 42 -5.76 5.84 -3.00
CA ASP A 42 -4.49 5.32 -2.50
C ASP A 42 -3.52 4.83 -3.59
N ASN A 43 -3.99 4.77 -4.84
CA ASN A 43 -3.21 4.55 -6.05
C ASN A 43 -2.82 5.84 -6.80
N GLU A 44 -3.19 7.02 -6.29
CA GLU A 44 -2.93 8.33 -6.90
C GLU A 44 -1.86 9.12 -6.14
N LEU A 45 -0.83 8.44 -5.62
CA LEU A 45 0.32 9.08 -4.96
C LEU A 45 1.38 9.48 -5.99
N PHE A 46 0.94 10.29 -6.94
CA PHE A 46 1.61 10.74 -8.16
C PHE A 46 2.20 12.17 -8.12
N CYS A 47 2.66 12.62 -6.96
CA CYS A 47 3.32 13.93 -6.78
C CYS A 47 2.44 15.15 -7.12
N GLY A 48 1.11 14.99 -7.07
CA GLY A 48 0.13 16.00 -7.51
C GLY A 48 -0.15 16.00 -9.02
N GLY A 49 0.34 14.98 -9.74
CA GLY A 49 0.21 14.82 -11.18
C GLY A 49 1.39 15.43 -11.95
N PHE A 50 1.70 14.83 -13.10
CA PHE A 50 2.86 15.19 -13.93
C PHE A 50 3.01 16.70 -14.18
N GLY A 51 1.91 17.36 -14.57
CA GLY A 51 1.93 18.79 -14.87
C GLY A 51 2.28 19.66 -13.66
N HIS A 52 1.78 19.32 -12.48
CA HIS A 52 2.06 20.05 -11.24
C HIS A 52 3.50 19.79 -10.78
N GLN A 53 3.90 18.52 -10.78
CA GLN A 53 5.27 18.11 -10.43
C GLN A 53 6.31 18.86 -11.27
N GLN A 54 6.18 18.83 -12.60
CA GLN A 54 7.22 19.35 -13.49
C GLN A 54 7.16 20.88 -13.63
N ASN A 55 5.97 21.47 -13.78
CA ASN A 55 5.86 22.89 -14.12
C ASN A 55 5.77 23.81 -12.89
N VAL A 56 5.28 23.31 -11.75
CA VAL A 56 5.10 24.09 -10.52
C VAL A 56 6.18 23.74 -9.51
N ASN A 57 6.45 22.45 -9.33
CA ASN A 57 7.34 21.95 -8.28
C ASN A 57 8.76 21.63 -8.75
N ASP A 58 9.15 22.01 -9.97
CA ASP A 58 10.52 21.84 -10.49
C ASP A 58 10.98 20.37 -10.44
N GLY A 59 10.07 19.47 -10.81
CA GLY A 59 10.27 18.02 -10.79
C GLY A 59 10.21 17.37 -9.40
N LYS A 60 10.06 18.16 -8.32
CA LYS A 60 10.09 17.65 -6.95
C LYS A 60 8.79 16.98 -6.53
N CYS A 61 8.92 16.02 -5.63
CA CYS A 61 7.83 15.24 -5.07
C CYS A 61 8.03 15.08 -3.55
N GLY A 62 6.92 15.04 -2.79
CA GLY A 62 6.96 14.65 -1.39
C GLY A 62 7.53 13.23 -1.24
N VAL A 63 8.10 12.92 -0.07
CA VAL A 63 8.84 11.65 0.12
C VAL A 63 7.93 10.42 0.02
N CYS A 64 6.62 10.61 0.18
CA CYS A 64 5.62 9.55 0.11
C CYS A 64 4.57 9.76 -0.99
N GLY A 65 4.89 10.55 -2.03
CA GLY A 65 4.05 10.71 -3.24
C GLY A 65 3.03 11.83 -3.20
N ASP A 66 2.99 12.59 -2.11
CA ASP A 66 2.25 13.84 -2.03
C ASP A 66 2.89 14.93 -2.91
N PRO A 67 2.16 15.99 -3.31
CA PRO A 67 2.73 17.17 -3.97
C PRO A 67 3.85 17.78 -3.12
N TRP A 68 4.93 18.25 -3.76
CA TRP A 68 6.05 18.86 -3.04
C TRP A 68 5.67 20.09 -2.23
N ASP A 69 4.72 20.88 -2.71
CA ASP A 69 4.16 22.07 -2.07
C ASP A 69 3.04 21.76 -1.05
N GLY A 70 2.72 20.49 -0.85
CA GLY A 70 1.77 20.00 0.13
C GLY A 70 0.30 20.12 -0.30
N PRO A 71 -0.65 19.70 0.55
CA PRO A 71 -0.42 19.09 1.87
C PRO A 71 0.25 17.71 1.78
N TRP A 72 0.85 17.23 2.89
CA TRP A 72 1.58 15.95 2.96
C TRP A 72 0.89 14.91 3.86
N PRO A 73 -0.30 14.42 3.51
CA PRO A 73 -1.03 13.46 4.34
C PRO A 73 -0.34 12.10 4.50
N ASN A 74 0.61 11.73 3.63
CA ASN A 74 1.34 10.46 3.71
C ASN A 74 2.68 10.59 4.45
N GLU A 75 3.08 11.77 4.90
CA GLU A 75 4.29 12.00 5.71
C GLU A 75 3.94 12.10 7.20
N ALA A 76 4.92 11.89 8.09
CA ALA A 76 4.68 11.85 9.54
C ALA A 76 3.97 13.11 10.05
N GLY A 77 2.88 12.93 10.81
CA GLY A 77 1.97 14.00 11.22
C GLY A 77 0.82 14.27 10.24
N GLY A 78 0.85 13.66 9.06
CA GLY A 78 -0.24 13.61 8.09
C GLY A 78 -1.28 12.53 8.40
N THR A 79 -2.43 12.64 7.77
CA THR A 79 -3.63 11.80 8.00
C THR A 79 -3.37 10.29 7.93
N TYR A 80 -2.50 9.83 7.04
CA TYR A 80 -2.27 8.41 6.76
C TYR A 80 -0.99 7.86 7.41
N ALA A 81 -0.14 8.72 7.96
CA ALA A 81 1.14 8.34 8.56
C ALA A 81 1.01 8.13 10.08
N ASN A 82 0.20 7.14 10.48
CA ASN A 82 -0.11 6.85 11.89
C ASN A 82 0.88 5.88 12.57
N GLY A 83 2.02 5.56 11.92
CA GLY A 83 3.09 4.77 12.53
C GLY A 83 2.78 3.28 12.71
N ILE A 84 1.90 2.75 11.88
CA ILE A 84 1.44 1.34 11.93
C ILE A 84 2.52 0.46 11.30
N ILE A 85 3.27 -0.28 12.12
CA ILE A 85 4.25 -1.27 11.65
C ILE A 85 3.51 -2.46 11.03
N VAL A 86 3.65 -2.67 9.73
CA VAL A 86 2.91 -3.72 9.00
C VAL A 86 3.68 -5.03 8.81
N ALA A 87 5.00 -5.00 8.99
CA ALA A 87 5.86 -6.17 8.81
C ALA A 87 7.16 -6.03 9.61
N ASN A 88 7.68 -7.18 10.05
CA ASN A 88 8.98 -7.30 10.70
C ASN A 88 9.88 -8.20 9.86
N TYR A 89 11.10 -7.74 9.59
CA TYR A 89 12.09 -8.48 8.82
C TYR A 89 13.35 -8.75 9.64
N GLU A 90 14.04 -9.83 9.31
CA GLU A 90 15.35 -10.11 9.90
C GLU A 90 16.44 -9.22 9.29
N VAL A 91 17.48 -8.91 10.06
CA VAL A 91 18.60 -8.09 9.58
C VAL A 91 19.26 -8.76 8.38
N GLY A 92 19.35 -8.05 7.26
CA GLY A 92 19.98 -8.54 6.04
C GLY A 92 19.17 -9.62 5.30
N SER A 93 17.89 -9.82 5.62
CA SER A 93 17.05 -10.75 4.88
C SER A 93 16.66 -10.21 3.50
N VAL A 94 16.25 -11.13 2.63
CA VAL A 94 15.47 -10.81 1.42
C VAL A 94 13.99 -10.76 1.83
N PHE A 95 13.23 -9.85 1.24
CA PHE A 95 11.78 -9.81 1.41
C PHE A 95 11.08 -9.35 0.13
N ASP A 96 9.81 -9.68 0.01
CA ASP A 96 9.00 -9.36 -1.16
C ASP A 96 8.28 -8.01 -1.00
N VAL A 97 8.37 -7.20 -2.04
CA VAL A 97 7.56 -5.98 -2.21
C VAL A 97 6.61 -6.20 -3.39
N THR A 98 5.31 -6.10 -3.13
CA THR A 98 4.25 -6.18 -4.13
C THR A 98 3.70 -4.79 -4.42
N VAL A 99 3.67 -4.45 -5.71
CA VAL A 99 3.08 -3.24 -6.25
C VAL A 99 1.86 -3.63 -7.08
N GLU A 100 0.73 -2.97 -6.86
CA GLU A 100 -0.43 -3.07 -7.75
C GLU A 100 -0.42 -1.88 -8.71
N LEU A 101 -0.47 -2.15 -10.01
CA LEU A 101 -0.75 -1.17 -11.07
C LEU A 101 -2.17 -1.40 -11.61
N THR A 102 -2.94 -0.32 -11.74
CA THR A 102 -4.23 -0.34 -12.45
C THR A 102 -4.04 -0.15 -13.96
N ALA A 103 -2.98 0.54 -14.36
CA ALA A 103 -2.46 0.52 -15.73
C ALA A 103 -0.94 0.55 -15.72
N ASN A 104 -0.35 -0.25 -16.60
CA ASN A 104 1.09 -0.34 -16.78
C ASN A 104 1.55 0.73 -17.79
N HIS A 105 2.37 1.67 -17.33
CA HIS A 105 2.95 2.74 -18.14
C HIS A 105 4.44 2.52 -18.43
N TRP A 106 4.89 1.25 -18.41
CA TRP A 106 6.29 0.82 -18.56
C TRP A 106 7.23 1.54 -17.58
N GLY A 107 8.53 1.57 -17.82
CA GLY A 107 9.49 2.23 -16.92
C GLY A 107 9.99 1.29 -15.85
N PHE A 108 10.19 1.77 -14.63
CA PHE A 108 10.84 0.97 -13.59
C PHE A 108 10.43 1.33 -12.16
N PHE A 109 10.49 0.31 -11.28
CA PHE A 109 10.40 0.47 -9.84
C PHE A 109 11.79 0.60 -9.21
N GLU A 110 11.91 1.44 -8.19
CA GLU A 110 13.02 1.50 -7.24
C GLU A 110 12.47 1.39 -5.82
N TYR A 111 13.27 0.83 -4.92
CA TYR A 111 12.93 0.67 -3.51
C TYR A 111 14.02 1.28 -2.64
N ARG A 112 13.63 2.14 -1.70
CA ARG A 112 14.55 2.80 -0.76
C ARG A 112 14.10 2.56 0.67
N LEU A 113 15.03 2.61 1.61
CA LEU A 113 14.73 2.43 3.03
C LEU A 113 15.38 3.52 3.88
N CYS A 114 14.57 4.21 4.69
CA CYS A 114 15.06 5.17 5.68
C CYS A 114 14.96 4.56 7.08
N VAL A 115 16.09 4.52 7.80
CA VAL A 115 16.12 4.17 9.24
C VAL A 115 15.69 5.40 10.04
N ASN A 116 14.52 5.34 10.66
CA ASN A 116 13.90 6.51 11.27
C ASN A 116 13.68 6.38 12.79
N ASN A 117 13.27 5.20 13.27
CA ASN A 117 13.07 4.83 14.68
C ASN A 117 12.14 5.78 15.46
N ASN A 118 11.31 6.55 14.75
CA ASN A 118 10.40 7.51 15.34
C ASN A 118 9.24 7.81 14.37
N VAL A 119 8.09 7.21 14.62
CA VAL A 119 6.89 7.34 13.77
C VAL A 119 6.40 8.79 13.60
N THR A 120 6.74 9.71 14.51
CA THR A 120 6.33 11.12 14.40
C THR A 120 7.36 12.00 13.70
N LYS A 121 8.50 11.44 13.28
CA LYS A 121 9.56 12.16 12.58
C LYS A 121 9.38 12.02 11.07
N VAL A 122 9.29 13.16 10.39
CA VAL A 122 9.30 13.22 8.92
C VAL A 122 10.67 12.77 8.40
N ILE A 123 10.66 11.85 7.45
CA ILE A 123 11.86 11.36 6.76
C ILE A 123 12.26 12.30 5.61
N THR A 124 13.45 12.13 5.06
CA THR A 124 13.94 12.94 3.93
C THR A 124 14.38 12.04 2.77
N HIS A 125 14.44 12.60 1.56
CA HIS A 125 15.07 11.93 0.41
C HIS A 125 16.52 11.53 0.73
N ASP A 126 17.30 12.39 1.39
CA ASP A 126 18.66 12.05 1.83
C ASP A 126 18.74 10.81 2.74
N CYS A 127 17.73 10.56 3.57
CA CYS A 127 17.68 9.36 4.41
C CYS A 127 17.37 8.11 3.58
N LEU A 128 16.46 8.23 2.62
CA LEU A 128 16.09 7.14 1.71
C LEU A 128 17.27 6.78 0.79
N ASP A 129 18.00 7.76 0.29
CA ASP A 129 19.14 7.58 -0.61
C ASP A 129 20.35 6.92 0.08
N GLN A 130 20.39 6.86 1.41
CA GLN A 130 21.38 6.07 2.13
C GLN A 130 21.21 4.57 1.88
N ASN A 131 20.01 4.10 1.57
CA ASN A 131 19.72 2.69 1.35
C ASN A 131 18.80 2.48 0.15
N LEU A 132 19.35 2.67 -1.05
CA LEU A 132 18.75 2.14 -2.28
C LEU A 132 18.91 0.62 -2.29
N LEU A 133 17.79 -0.10 -2.29
CA LEU A 133 17.79 -1.56 -2.20
C LEU A 133 18.08 -2.19 -3.57
N THR A 134 18.78 -3.31 -3.56
CA THR A 134 19.02 -4.12 -4.75
C THR A 134 17.94 -5.19 -4.92
N ILE A 135 17.68 -5.56 -6.16
CA ILE A 135 16.88 -6.73 -6.49
C ILE A 135 17.63 -7.98 -6.02
N ALA A 136 16.93 -8.87 -5.32
CA ALA A 136 17.56 -10.05 -4.72
C ALA A 136 18.19 -10.94 -5.81
N GLY A 137 19.43 -11.37 -5.56
CA GLY A 137 20.19 -12.18 -6.50
C GLY A 137 20.81 -11.43 -7.68
N THR A 138 20.68 -10.10 -7.75
CA THR A 138 21.34 -9.26 -8.76
C THR A 138 22.07 -8.06 -8.12
N SER A 139 22.76 -7.28 -8.94
CA SER A 139 23.33 -5.99 -8.55
C SER A 139 22.46 -4.81 -8.96
N ASP A 140 21.28 -5.08 -9.54
CA ASP A 140 20.40 -4.05 -10.08
C ASP A 140 19.59 -3.41 -8.96
N THR A 141 19.30 -2.13 -9.12
CA THR A 141 18.43 -1.37 -8.19
C THR A 141 17.09 -1.01 -8.82
N ARG A 142 16.90 -1.40 -10.09
CA ARG A 142 15.70 -1.09 -10.87
C ARG A 142 15.05 -2.38 -11.34
N PHE A 143 13.77 -2.53 -11.04
CA PHE A 143 12.93 -3.53 -11.67
C PHE A 143 12.20 -2.87 -12.84
N TYR A 144 12.56 -3.23 -14.07
CA TYR A 144 11.86 -2.73 -15.26
C TYR A 144 10.53 -3.44 -15.41
N VAL A 145 9.44 -2.67 -15.47
CA VAL A 145 8.09 -3.21 -15.55
C VAL A 145 7.92 -3.86 -16.94
N PRO A 146 7.67 -5.18 -17.02
CA PRO A 146 7.48 -5.85 -18.30
C PRO A 146 6.28 -5.29 -19.06
N ASP A 147 6.31 -5.36 -20.38
CA ASP A 147 5.16 -5.05 -21.24
C ASP A 147 4.14 -6.20 -21.15
N ASP A 148 3.41 -6.25 -20.05
CA ASP A 148 2.35 -7.22 -19.79
C ASP A 148 1.12 -6.57 -19.12
N LEU A 149 0.04 -7.34 -19.02
CA LEU A 149 -1.24 -6.90 -18.45
C LEU A 149 -1.38 -7.31 -16.96
N LYS A 150 -0.27 -7.62 -16.29
CA LYS A 150 -0.35 -7.97 -14.86
C LYS A 150 -0.73 -6.75 -14.06
N ARG A 151 -1.54 -6.98 -13.02
CA ARG A 151 -1.88 -5.95 -12.04
C ARG A 151 -0.89 -5.94 -10.89
N ASN A 152 -0.49 -7.12 -10.41
CA ASN A 152 0.43 -7.26 -9.28
C ASN A 152 1.83 -7.65 -9.74
N TYR A 153 2.82 -6.89 -9.30
CA TYR A 153 4.24 -7.14 -9.52
C TYR A 153 4.91 -7.33 -8.17
N THR A 154 5.38 -8.55 -7.91
CA THR A 154 6.13 -8.88 -6.70
C THR A 154 7.62 -8.91 -7.04
N VAL A 155 8.39 -8.14 -6.29
CA VAL A 155 9.84 -7.99 -6.46
C VAL A 155 10.52 -8.29 -5.13
N SER A 156 11.37 -9.31 -5.12
CA SER A 156 12.21 -9.62 -3.96
C SER A 156 13.37 -8.64 -3.89
N VAL A 157 13.54 -7.96 -2.76
CA VAL A 157 14.60 -6.97 -2.52
C VAL A 157 15.46 -7.38 -1.33
N GLN A 158 16.72 -6.97 -1.34
CA GLN A 158 17.73 -7.33 -0.34
C GLN A 158 17.92 -6.18 0.67
N LEU A 159 17.77 -6.47 1.97
CA LEU A 159 18.16 -5.52 3.02
C LEU A 159 19.68 -5.41 3.12
N PRO A 160 20.24 -4.20 3.33
CA PRO A 160 21.67 -4.02 3.62
C PRO A 160 22.09 -4.74 4.89
N SER A 161 23.29 -5.33 4.87
CA SER A 161 23.86 -6.02 6.03
C SER A 161 24.04 -5.07 7.22
N GLY A 162 23.54 -5.48 8.40
CA GLY A 162 23.68 -4.74 9.64
C GLY A 162 22.68 -3.58 9.84
N LEU A 163 21.79 -3.34 8.89
CA LEU A 163 20.72 -2.36 9.04
C LEU A 163 19.64 -2.91 9.98
N SER A 164 19.27 -2.13 10.99
CA SER A 164 18.16 -2.44 11.91
C SER A 164 17.42 -1.17 12.31
N CYS A 165 16.14 -1.32 12.62
CA CYS A 165 15.25 -0.22 13.01
C CYS A 165 14.01 -0.75 13.74
N SER A 166 13.58 -0.03 14.77
CA SER A 166 12.24 -0.18 15.36
C SER A 166 11.16 0.30 14.39
N GLN A 167 11.48 1.34 13.63
CA GLN A 167 10.64 1.81 12.54
C GLN A 167 11.52 2.31 11.39
N CYS A 168 11.40 1.66 10.25
CA CYS A 168 11.90 2.12 8.98
C CYS A 168 10.73 2.57 8.10
N VAL A 169 11.03 3.47 7.17
CA VAL A 169 10.13 3.80 6.07
C VAL A 169 10.67 3.18 4.79
N LEU A 170 9.96 2.18 4.28
CA LEU A 170 10.17 1.65 2.94
C LEU A 170 9.45 2.55 1.94
N GLN A 171 10.18 3.07 0.96
CA GLN A 171 9.63 3.81 -0.17
C GLN A 171 9.68 2.93 -1.41
N TRP A 172 8.52 2.72 -2.04
CA TRP A 172 8.44 2.37 -3.45
C TRP A 172 8.37 3.66 -4.28
N ARG A 173 9.14 3.71 -5.36
CA ARG A 173 9.06 4.73 -6.41
C ARG A 173 8.86 4.04 -7.75
N TYR A 174 7.93 4.53 -8.54
CA TYR A 174 7.72 4.12 -9.92
C TYR A 174 7.91 5.33 -10.83
N LYS A 175 8.91 5.28 -11.71
CA LYS A 175 9.05 6.23 -12.81
C LYS A 175 8.51 5.59 -14.08
N THR A 176 7.45 6.17 -14.65
CA THR A 176 6.84 5.65 -15.89
C THR A 176 7.76 5.89 -17.10
N ALA A 177 7.38 5.36 -18.26
CA ALA A 177 8.13 5.58 -19.50
C ALA A 177 7.22 5.72 -20.74
N ASN A 178 6.03 6.29 -20.57
CA ASN A 178 5.01 6.41 -21.62
C ASN A 178 4.94 7.81 -22.27
N SER A 179 5.66 8.81 -21.74
CA SER A 179 5.69 10.16 -22.28
C SER A 179 6.91 10.40 -23.15
N TRP A 180 6.76 11.17 -24.22
CA TRP A 180 7.91 11.64 -25.01
C TRP A 180 8.62 12.77 -24.26
N GLY A 181 9.95 12.76 -24.25
CA GLY A 181 10.75 13.82 -23.67
C GLY A 181 12.19 13.80 -24.17
N ILE A 182 13.02 14.62 -23.53
CA ILE A 182 14.43 14.81 -23.87
C ILE A 182 15.27 14.58 -22.63
N ASP A 183 16.21 13.64 -22.69
CA ASP A 183 17.18 13.40 -21.62
C ASP A 183 18.24 14.51 -21.55
N PRO A 184 18.97 14.65 -20.41
CA PRO A 184 19.99 15.70 -20.26
C PRO A 184 21.11 15.68 -21.31
N ASP A 185 21.34 14.54 -21.96
CA ASP A 185 22.33 14.38 -23.04
C ASP A 185 21.78 14.78 -24.43
N GLY A 186 20.51 15.18 -24.51
CA GLY A 186 19.83 15.57 -25.74
C GLY A 186 19.12 14.43 -26.46
N THR A 187 19.11 13.21 -25.91
CA THR A 187 18.39 12.08 -26.50
C THR A 187 16.88 12.31 -26.43
N GLU A 188 16.20 12.19 -27.57
CA GLU A 188 14.75 12.36 -27.70
C GLU A 188 14.06 11.02 -27.90
N CYS A 189 13.18 10.62 -26.98
CA CYS A 189 12.47 9.34 -27.06
C CYS A 189 11.21 9.29 -26.20
N VAL A 190 10.38 8.25 -26.40
CA VAL A 190 9.36 7.87 -25.43
C VAL A 190 10.06 7.24 -24.22
N GLY A 191 9.78 7.76 -23.02
CA GLY A 191 10.45 7.40 -21.77
C GLY A 191 11.66 8.30 -21.42
N CYS A 192 12.10 9.15 -22.35
CA CYS A 192 13.17 10.12 -22.10
C CYS A 192 12.66 11.34 -21.31
N GLY A 193 13.55 11.99 -20.58
CA GLY A 193 13.26 13.22 -19.85
C GLY A 193 12.38 13.02 -18.61
N PRO A 194 11.63 14.06 -18.20
CA PRO A 194 10.66 13.96 -17.12
C PRO A 194 9.54 12.98 -17.47
N GLN A 195 9.17 12.14 -16.51
CA GLN A 195 8.07 11.18 -16.62
C GLN A 195 7.16 11.35 -15.40
N GLU A 196 5.95 10.79 -15.46
CA GLU A 196 5.10 10.71 -14.27
C GLU A 196 5.74 9.76 -13.26
N GLU A 197 5.59 10.09 -11.99
CA GLU A 197 6.14 9.28 -10.92
C GLU A 197 5.10 8.99 -9.86
N PHE A 198 5.06 7.75 -9.37
CA PHE A 198 4.23 7.30 -8.27
C PHE A 198 5.11 6.86 -7.11
N TYR A 199 4.63 7.07 -5.89
CA TYR A 199 5.34 6.68 -4.69
C TYR A 199 4.41 5.97 -3.72
N GLY A 200 4.99 5.22 -2.78
CA GLY A 200 4.29 4.72 -1.61
C GLY A 200 5.25 4.49 -0.47
N CYS A 201 4.88 4.92 0.73
CA CYS A 201 5.65 4.67 1.95
C CYS A 201 4.96 3.62 2.81
N SER A 202 5.72 2.66 3.32
CA SER A 202 5.26 1.68 4.31
C SER A 202 6.14 1.74 5.56
N ASP A 203 5.52 1.58 6.73
CA ASP A 203 6.20 1.53 8.02
C ASP A 203 6.47 0.07 8.39
N ILE A 204 7.75 -0.31 8.46
CA ILE A 204 8.21 -1.69 8.75
C ILE A 204 9.25 -1.67 9.86
N SER A 205 9.56 -2.82 10.45
CA SER A 205 10.70 -2.96 11.37
C SER A 205 11.73 -3.97 10.84
N VAL A 206 12.99 -3.80 11.24
CA VAL A 206 14.10 -4.68 10.84
C VAL A 206 14.93 -5.03 12.07
N GLY A 207 15.03 -6.32 12.39
CA GLY A 207 15.82 -6.81 13.53
C GLY A 207 15.27 -6.40 14.90
N SER A 208 14.08 -5.80 14.94
CA SER A 208 13.38 -5.44 16.17
C SER A 208 12.22 -6.42 16.41
N ASN A 209 11.87 -6.65 17.67
CA ASN A 209 10.67 -7.41 18.05
C ASN A 209 9.47 -6.49 18.21
N ASP A 210 9.44 -5.33 17.53
CA ASP A 210 8.31 -4.42 17.65
C ASP A 210 7.03 -5.11 17.16
N PRO A 211 5.92 -4.99 17.90
CA PRO A 211 4.71 -5.70 17.53
C PRO A 211 4.19 -5.17 16.19
N VAL A 212 4.07 -6.07 15.21
CA VAL A 212 3.28 -5.80 14.01
C VAL A 212 1.88 -5.44 14.48
N ALA A 213 1.37 -4.30 14.02
CA ALA A 213 0.03 -3.87 14.39
C ALA A 213 -0.98 -4.93 13.94
N THR A 214 -1.88 -5.34 14.83
CA THR A 214 -3.00 -6.20 14.46
C THR A 214 -4.06 -5.37 13.75
N THR A 215 -4.53 -5.84 12.60
CA THR A 215 -5.67 -5.26 11.88
C THR A 215 -6.88 -5.18 12.82
N GLY A 216 -7.52 -4.02 12.87
CA GLY A 216 -8.47 -3.69 13.93
C GLY A 216 -9.77 -4.48 13.81
N THR A 217 -10.08 -5.27 14.83
CA THR A 217 -11.45 -5.31 15.39
C THR A 217 -11.31 -5.28 16.91
N THR A 218 -10.98 -4.11 17.44
CA THR A 218 -11.03 -3.88 18.89
C THR A 218 -12.45 -3.47 19.26
N THR A 219 -13.37 -4.43 19.26
CA THR A 219 -14.56 -4.32 20.13
C THR A 219 -14.15 -4.94 21.45
N THR A 220 -13.62 -4.12 22.36
CA THR A 220 -13.44 -4.51 23.76
C THR A 220 -14.81 -4.78 24.37
N VAL A 221 -15.24 -6.04 24.33
CA VAL A 221 -16.23 -6.54 25.29
C VAL A 221 -15.51 -6.58 26.64
N ASP A 222 -15.73 -5.53 27.43
CA ASP A 222 -15.35 -5.43 28.83
C ASP A 222 -15.87 -6.68 29.58
N THR A 223 -14.94 -7.56 29.93
CA THR A 223 -15.18 -8.72 30.80
C THR A 223 -14.55 -8.45 32.15
N THR A 224 -15.06 -7.43 32.84
CA THR A 224 -14.85 -7.29 34.29
C THR A 224 -16.08 -7.79 35.05
N PRO A 225 -15.95 -8.81 35.92
CA PRO A 225 -17.07 -9.37 36.68
C PRO A 225 -17.46 -8.42 37.81
N THR A 226 -18.46 -7.57 37.59
CA THR A 226 -19.02 -6.72 38.65
C THR A 226 -20.16 -7.45 39.34
N SER A 227 -19.98 -7.62 40.65
CA SER A 227 -20.86 -8.36 41.56
C SER A 227 -22.26 -7.73 41.64
N TRP A 228 -23.23 -8.63 41.78
CA TRP A 228 -24.65 -8.35 41.89
C TRP A 228 -25.00 -7.58 43.17
N THR A 229 -25.67 -6.44 43.02
CA THR A 229 -26.55 -5.89 44.05
C THR A 229 -27.95 -5.73 43.50
N THR A 230 -28.88 -6.39 44.18
CA THR A 230 -30.31 -6.46 43.90
C THR A 230 -31.00 -5.12 44.14
N ALA A 231 -31.75 -4.61 43.16
CA ALA A 231 -32.83 -3.66 43.40
C ALA A 231 -33.94 -3.81 42.34
N THR A 232 -35.17 -3.59 42.80
CA THR A 232 -36.43 -4.14 42.29
C THR A 232 -37.17 -3.16 41.38
N THR A 233 -37.76 -3.71 40.32
CA THR A 233 -39.00 -3.33 39.58
C THR A 233 -39.47 -1.86 39.54
N THR A 234 -39.60 -1.31 38.32
CA THR A 234 -40.87 -0.67 37.90
C THR A 234 -41.03 -0.61 36.37
N THR A 235 -42.26 -0.90 35.96
CA THR A 235 -42.79 -1.14 34.62
C THR A 235 -43.08 0.16 33.86
N GLY A 236 -42.89 0.17 32.54
CA GLY A 236 -43.33 1.25 31.64
C GLY A 236 -43.20 0.92 30.14
N THR A 237 -44.25 0.30 29.61
CA THR A 237 -44.63 0.02 28.20
C THR A 237 -44.67 1.35 27.36
N THR A 238 -44.51 1.49 26.03
CA THR A 238 -45.01 0.75 24.85
C THR A 238 -44.48 1.36 23.51
N THR A 239 -44.36 0.53 22.43
CA THR A 239 -44.65 0.77 20.96
C THR A 239 -43.77 1.71 20.08
N THR A 240 -43.42 1.48 18.79
CA THR A 240 -43.64 0.42 17.76
C THR A 240 -42.62 0.55 16.59
N ALA A 241 -42.16 -0.62 16.10
CA ALA A 241 -41.77 -1.07 14.74
C ALA A 241 -41.14 -0.16 13.65
N GLY A 242 -40.06 -0.70 13.07
CA GLY A 242 -39.70 -0.66 11.65
C GLY A 242 -38.74 -1.82 11.31
N ALA A 243 -39.20 -2.82 10.56
CA ALA A 243 -38.47 -4.05 10.18
C ALA A 243 -37.46 -3.80 9.03
N THR A 244 -36.18 -4.18 9.14
CA THR A 244 -35.50 -5.47 8.87
C THR A 244 -35.27 -5.81 7.39
N THR A 245 -33.99 -5.78 6.97
CA THR A 245 -33.40 -6.77 6.06
C THR A 245 -31.95 -7.05 6.51
N THR A 246 -31.78 -8.07 7.35
CA THR A 246 -30.48 -8.57 7.83
C THR A 246 -30.07 -9.79 7.01
N VAL A 247 -28.94 -9.71 6.30
CA VAL A 247 -28.23 -10.89 5.78
C VAL A 247 -27.30 -11.38 6.88
N ALA A 248 -27.39 -12.67 7.18
CA ALA A 248 -26.79 -13.30 8.34
C ALA A 248 -25.25 -13.26 8.34
N ALA A 249 -24.68 -12.92 9.50
CA ALA A 249 -23.27 -13.09 9.80
C ALA A 249 -22.97 -14.60 9.92
N GLY A 250 -22.10 -15.10 9.05
CA GLY A 250 -21.55 -16.44 9.14
C GLY A 250 -20.57 -16.55 10.31
N THR A 251 -20.75 -17.59 11.10
CA THR A 251 -20.00 -17.95 12.31
C THR A 251 -18.50 -18.10 12.04
N THR A 252 -17.67 -17.54 12.91
CA THR A 252 -16.21 -17.74 12.95
C THR A 252 -15.89 -19.15 13.45
N THR A 253 -15.70 -20.09 12.53
CA THR A 253 -15.08 -21.37 12.83
C THR A 253 -13.58 -21.24 12.59
N SER A 254 -12.78 -21.56 13.62
CA SER A 254 -11.33 -21.76 13.49
C SER A 254 -11.11 -22.83 12.41
N ALA A 255 -10.68 -22.41 11.22
CA ALA A 255 -10.51 -23.33 10.10
C ALA A 255 -9.20 -24.11 10.29
N THR A 256 -9.31 -25.38 10.65
CA THR A 256 -8.18 -26.33 10.70
C THR A 256 -7.87 -26.90 9.31
N GLY A 257 -7.98 -26.06 8.28
CA GLY A 257 -8.09 -26.44 6.87
C GLY A 257 -7.05 -25.77 5.98
N THR A 258 -7.00 -26.16 4.69
CA THR A 258 -6.15 -25.45 3.72
C THR A 258 -6.85 -24.16 3.33
N CYS A 259 -6.21 -23.02 3.58
CA CYS A 259 -6.75 -21.70 3.25
C CYS A 259 -6.18 -21.21 1.92
N TYR A 260 -7.02 -20.57 1.11
CA TYR A 260 -6.64 -19.99 -0.17
C TYR A 260 -7.41 -18.69 -0.43
N ALA A 261 -6.92 -17.87 -1.35
CA ALA A 261 -7.53 -16.58 -1.65
C ALA A 261 -8.83 -16.75 -2.45
N THR A 262 -9.82 -15.88 -2.19
CA THR A 262 -11.01 -15.74 -3.04
C THR A 262 -10.62 -15.29 -4.44
N GLU A 263 -11.49 -15.53 -5.43
CA GLU A 263 -11.23 -15.14 -6.83
C GLU A 263 -10.94 -13.63 -6.99
N GLU A 264 -11.59 -12.78 -6.20
CA GLU A 264 -11.39 -11.32 -6.25
C GLU A 264 -10.00 -10.90 -5.75
N TYR A 265 -9.42 -11.68 -4.83
CA TYR A 265 -8.13 -11.41 -4.19
C TYR A 265 -7.05 -12.42 -4.61
N ALA A 266 -7.29 -13.19 -5.68
CA ALA A 266 -6.35 -14.18 -6.17
C ALA A 266 -5.10 -13.50 -6.77
N GLY A 267 -3.92 -13.93 -6.32
CA GLY A 267 -2.64 -13.42 -6.79
C GLY A 267 -1.45 -14.18 -6.21
N PRO A 268 -0.23 -14.02 -6.77
CA PRO A 268 0.97 -14.65 -6.22
C PRO A 268 1.14 -14.33 -4.74
N GLY A 269 1.26 -15.36 -3.90
CA GLY A 269 1.45 -15.22 -2.45
C GLY A 269 0.16 -15.00 -1.65
N MET A 270 -1.00 -14.77 -2.28
CA MET A 270 -2.26 -14.56 -1.56
C MET A 270 -2.77 -15.84 -0.88
N ASP A 271 -2.52 -17.01 -1.45
CA ASP A 271 -2.82 -18.28 -0.80
C ASP A 271 -1.97 -18.47 0.46
N GLN A 272 -0.67 -18.19 0.38
CA GLN A 272 0.23 -18.26 1.54
C GLN A 272 -0.16 -17.24 2.61
N TRP A 273 -0.54 -16.02 2.19
CA TRP A 273 -1.08 -15.01 3.09
C TRP A 273 -2.35 -15.49 3.80
N CYS A 274 -3.26 -16.18 3.10
CA CYS A 274 -4.45 -16.77 3.69
C CYS A 274 -4.11 -17.90 4.67
N ILE A 275 -3.15 -18.77 4.34
CA ILE A 275 -2.65 -19.81 5.25
C ILE A 275 -2.12 -19.19 6.54
N ASP A 276 -1.24 -18.19 6.42
CA ASP A 276 -0.56 -17.60 7.56
C ASP A 276 -1.51 -16.74 8.42
N ASN A 277 -2.40 -15.96 7.80
CA ASN A 277 -3.35 -15.10 8.52
C ASN A 277 -4.48 -15.88 9.16
N CYS A 278 -5.03 -16.88 8.47
CA CYS A 278 -6.09 -17.71 9.05
C CYS A 278 -5.56 -18.59 10.20
N ALA A 279 -4.29 -19.03 10.15
CA ALA A 279 -3.66 -19.78 11.25
C ALA A 279 -3.55 -18.98 12.56
N ILE A 280 -3.45 -17.66 12.49
CA ILE A 280 -3.43 -16.76 13.66
C ILE A 280 -4.83 -16.20 14.01
N GLY A 281 -5.89 -16.74 13.41
CA GLY A 281 -7.27 -16.36 13.68
C GLY A 281 -7.79 -15.15 12.89
N ASN A 282 -7.00 -14.64 11.94
CA ASN A 282 -7.40 -13.54 11.06
C ASN A 282 -7.79 -14.08 9.68
N CYS A 283 -9.04 -14.52 9.55
CA CYS A 283 -9.51 -15.16 8.32
C CYS A 283 -10.72 -14.43 7.73
N PRO A 284 -10.51 -13.27 7.09
CA PRO A 284 -11.61 -12.52 6.50
C PRO A 284 -12.21 -13.30 5.32
N ALA A 285 -13.49 -13.67 5.43
CA ALA A 285 -14.21 -14.45 4.41
C ALA A 285 -14.33 -13.73 3.05
N THR A 286 -14.04 -12.43 2.99
CA THR A 286 -13.94 -11.66 1.74
C THR A 286 -12.64 -11.89 1.00
N HIS A 287 -11.56 -12.29 1.70
CA HIS A 287 -10.23 -12.50 1.09
C HIS A 287 -9.84 -13.98 1.07
N CYS A 288 -10.23 -14.75 2.08
CA CYS A 288 -9.81 -16.14 2.25
C CYS A 288 -10.99 -17.11 2.36
N ILE A 289 -10.81 -18.28 1.75
CA ILE A 289 -11.68 -19.45 1.88
C ILE A 289 -10.83 -20.56 2.51
N CYS A 290 -11.32 -21.21 3.56
CA CYS A 290 -10.63 -22.31 4.22
C CYS A 290 -11.54 -23.53 4.34
N GLU A 291 -11.03 -24.69 3.92
CA GLU A 291 -11.73 -26.00 3.92
C GLU A 291 -11.04 -27.02 4.82
#